data_AF-A0A5J4P9P0-F1
#
_entry.id   AF-A0A5J4P9P0-F1
#
_cell.length_a   1.000
_cell.length_b   1.000
_cell.length_c   1.000
_cell.angle_alpha   90.00
_cell.angle_beta   90.00
_cell.angle_gamma   90.00
#
_symmetry.space_group_name_H-M   'P 1'
#
loop_
_entity.id
_entity.type
_entity.pdbx_description
1 polymer ?
#
loop_
_entity_poly.entity_id
_entity_poly.type
_entity_poly.pdbx_seq_one_letter_code
_entity_poly.pdbx_strand_id
1 'polypeptide(L)'
;IGCRIGDFYRMTKRNLINGAIEYIPRKTKEGNPVTVRVPLNDKAKAILEKYKDCEGGSLLPFTYEQRYNEVIKEAFKLAGIDRMVTILDPLTNDEVKKPLYEVASSHMARRTFIGNIYKKVKDPNLVGALSGHKEGSKAFSRYREIDEDMKKELVNLLD
;
A
#
# COMPACT_ATOMS: atom_id res chain seq x y z
N ILE A 1 -0.03 4.13 -4.45
CA ILE A 1 -1.05 3.37 -5.21
C ILE A 1 -1.40 2.01 -4.61
N GLY A 2 -0.78 1.57 -3.51
CA GLY A 2 -1.21 0.36 -2.78
C GLY A 2 -1.06 -0.97 -3.51
N CYS A 3 -0.31 -1.05 -4.60
CA CYS A 3 -0.01 -2.30 -5.31
C CYS A 3 0.96 -3.19 -4.51
N ARG A 4 1.17 -4.43 -4.95
CA ARG A 4 2.21 -5.31 -4.39
C ARG A 4 3.57 -4.90 -4.96
N ILE A 5 4.63 -5.08 -4.18
CA ILE A 5 5.98 -4.71 -4.60
C ILE A 5 6.41 -5.38 -5.92
N GLY A 6 6.18 -6.69 -6.06
CA GLY A 6 6.50 -7.40 -7.31
C GLY A 6 5.66 -6.98 -8.52
N ASP A 7 4.48 -6.38 -8.30
CA ASP A 7 3.73 -5.72 -9.39
C ASP A 7 4.33 -4.33 -9.69
N PHE A 8 4.68 -3.58 -8.65
CA PHE A 8 5.24 -2.22 -8.74
C PHE A 8 6.55 -2.17 -9.54
N TYR A 9 7.50 -3.06 -9.23
CA TYR A 9 8.79 -3.13 -9.90
C TYR A 9 8.71 -3.54 -11.39
N ARG A 10 7.57 -4.07 -11.82
CA ARG A 10 7.31 -4.43 -13.23
C ARG A 10 6.59 -3.33 -14.00
N MET A 11 6.21 -2.24 -13.33
CA MET A 11 5.53 -1.13 -14.00
C MET A 11 6.50 -0.39 -14.90
N THR A 12 5.98 -0.01 -16.06
CA THR A 12 6.65 0.74 -17.10
C THR A 12 5.95 2.09 -17.28
N LYS A 13 6.58 3.02 -17.99
CA LYS A 13 5.94 4.29 -18.37
C LYS A 13 4.62 4.08 -19.13
N ARG A 14 4.48 2.96 -19.86
CA ARG A 14 3.25 2.58 -20.59
C ARG A 14 2.06 2.23 -19.69
N ASN A 15 2.31 1.95 -18.41
CA ASN A 15 1.23 1.72 -17.46
C ASN A 15 0.53 3.02 -17.05
N LEU A 16 1.09 4.19 -17.34
CA LEU A 16 0.46 5.49 -17.10
C LEU A 16 -0.51 5.83 -18.23
N ILE A 17 -1.81 5.81 -17.94
CA ILE A 17 -2.88 6.03 -18.92
C ILE A 17 -3.89 7.02 -18.34
N ASN A 18 -3.98 8.22 -18.94
CA ASN A 18 -4.94 9.26 -18.58
C ASN A 18 -4.94 9.56 -17.06
N GLY A 19 -3.76 9.83 -16.50
CA GLY A 19 -3.60 10.20 -15.09
C GLY A 19 -3.80 9.06 -14.08
N ALA A 20 -3.85 7.81 -14.54
CA ALA A 20 -3.95 6.62 -13.68
C ALA A 20 -2.90 5.58 -14.06
N ILE A 21 -2.59 4.70 -13.11
CA ILE A 21 -1.78 3.51 -13.38
C ILE A 21 -2.71 2.33 -13.66
N GLU A 22 -2.55 1.70 -14.81
CA GLU A 22 -3.25 0.46 -15.19
C GLU A 22 -2.29 -0.72 -15.27
N TYR A 23 -2.66 -1.84 -14.64
CA TYR A 23 -1.87 -3.06 -14.67
C TYR A 23 -2.70 -4.31 -14.35
N ILE A 24 -2.21 -5.48 -14.75
CA ILE A 24 -2.79 -6.78 -14.37
C ILE A 24 -1.91 -7.38 -13.26
N PRO A 25 -2.43 -7.54 -12.02
CA PRO A 25 -1.65 -8.13 -10.93
C PRO A 25 -1.20 -9.56 -11.25
N ARG A 26 0.06 -9.88 -10.94
CA ARG A 26 0.65 -11.19 -11.25
C ARG A 26 -0.13 -12.35 -10.61
N LYS A 27 -0.56 -12.17 -9.36
CA LYS A 27 -1.23 -13.22 -8.57
C LYS A 27 -2.57 -13.68 -9.17
N THR A 28 -3.20 -12.86 -10.01
CA THR A 28 -4.49 -13.17 -10.65
C THR A 28 -4.36 -13.48 -12.14
N LYS A 29 -3.14 -13.42 -12.70
CA LYS A 29 -2.89 -13.54 -14.14
C LYS A 29 -3.27 -14.91 -14.73
N GLU A 30 -3.07 -16.00 -14.00
CA GLU A 30 -3.29 -17.37 -14.48
C GLU A 30 -4.72 -17.89 -14.25
N GLY A 31 -5.55 -17.16 -13.51
CA GLY A 31 -6.92 -17.59 -13.19
C GLY A 31 -7.98 -16.68 -13.79
N ASN A 32 -8.07 -15.46 -13.27
CA ASN A 32 -9.02 -14.46 -13.74
C ASN A 32 -8.30 -13.11 -13.82
N PRO A 33 -7.69 -12.77 -14.97
CA PRO A 33 -6.91 -11.55 -15.12
C PRO A 33 -7.85 -10.34 -15.05
N VAL A 34 -7.75 -9.59 -13.97
CA VAL A 34 -8.47 -8.33 -13.79
C VAL A 34 -7.50 -7.16 -13.97
N THR A 35 -7.84 -6.22 -14.83
CA THR A 35 -7.12 -4.95 -14.94
C THR A 35 -7.45 -4.10 -13.73
N VAL A 36 -6.42 -3.72 -12.98
CA VAL A 36 -6.51 -2.78 -11.87
C VAL A 36 -6.13 -1.40 -12.40
N ARG A 37 -7.04 -0.43 -12.24
CA ARG A 37 -6.81 0.98 -12.54
C ARG A 37 -6.79 1.78 -11.24
N VAL A 38 -5.68 2.47 -10.98
CA VAL A 38 -5.52 3.32 -9.79
C VAL A 38 -5.29 4.76 -10.21
N PRO A 39 -6.28 5.66 -10.05
CA PRO A 39 -6.10 7.09 -10.27
C PRO A 39 -4.99 7.67 -9.39
N LEU A 40 -4.19 8.57 -9.96
CA LEU A 40 -3.08 9.19 -9.24
C LEU A 40 -3.53 10.47 -8.55
N ASN A 41 -3.17 10.60 -7.28
CA ASN A 41 -3.25 11.87 -6.56
C ASN A 41 -2.07 12.78 -6.92
N ASP A 42 -2.15 14.04 -6.50
CA ASP A 42 -1.15 15.05 -6.89
C ASP A 42 0.26 14.72 -6.37
N LYS A 43 0.37 14.08 -5.19
CA LYS A 43 1.65 13.57 -4.68
C LYS A 43 2.27 12.53 -5.62
N ALA A 44 1.48 11.58 -6.10
CA ALA A 44 1.97 10.56 -7.02
C ALA A 44 2.32 11.16 -8.39
N LYS A 45 1.52 12.11 -8.89
CA LYS A 45 1.83 12.84 -10.13
C LYS A 45 3.14 13.62 -10.01
N ALA A 46 3.35 14.34 -8.90
CA ALA A 46 4.58 15.09 -8.66
C ALA A 46 5.83 14.19 -8.62
N ILE A 47 5.71 12.98 -8.04
CA ILE A 47 6.80 12.00 -8.08
C ILE A 47 7.08 11.56 -9.52
N LEU A 48 6.05 11.22 -10.31
CA LEU A 48 6.26 10.82 -11.71
C LEU A 48 6.88 11.95 -12.54
N GLU A 49 6.42 13.18 -12.34
CA GLU A 49 6.96 14.37 -13.02
C GLU A 49 8.44 14.57 -12.71
N LYS A 50 8.85 14.40 -11.44
CA LYS A 50 10.26 14.47 -11.02
C LYS A 50 11.16 13.48 -11.76
N TYR A 51 10.63 12.34 -12.19
CA TYR A 51 11.38 11.26 -12.83
C TYR A 51 11.04 11.05 -14.31
N LYS A 52 10.33 12.01 -14.94
CA LYS A 52 9.86 11.85 -16.33
C LYS A 52 11.01 11.66 -17.34
N ASP A 53 12.11 12.38 -17.12
CA ASP A 53 13.29 12.44 -17.99
C ASP A 53 14.32 11.34 -17.67
N CYS A 54 14.07 10.49 -16.66
CA CYS A 54 14.93 9.34 -16.41
C CYS A 54 14.90 8.38 -17.59
N GLU A 55 16.08 7.94 -18.04
CA GLU A 55 16.20 6.98 -19.13
C GLU A 55 15.60 5.61 -18.76
N GLY A 56 15.21 4.85 -19.80
CA GLY A 56 14.64 3.52 -19.67
C GLY A 56 13.11 3.45 -19.71
N GLY A 57 12.61 2.22 -19.77
CA GLY A 57 11.17 1.93 -19.92
C GLY A 57 10.42 1.77 -18.60
N SER A 58 11.11 1.63 -17.46
CA SER A 58 10.49 1.47 -16.15
C SER A 58 9.71 2.72 -15.71
N LEU A 59 8.70 2.54 -14.87
CA LEU A 59 7.86 3.65 -14.38
C LEU A 59 8.66 4.66 -13.55
N LEU A 60 9.61 4.17 -12.76
CA LEU A 60 10.53 4.94 -11.93
C LEU A 60 11.96 4.37 -12.10
N PRO A 61 13.01 5.10 -11.67
CA PRO A 61 14.37 4.57 -11.63
C PRO A 61 14.51 3.55 -10.49
N PHE A 62 13.91 2.38 -10.68
CA PHE A 62 13.93 1.30 -9.70
C PHE A 62 15.35 0.77 -9.48
N THR A 63 15.67 0.45 -8.24
CA THR A 63 16.89 -0.27 -7.86
C THR A 63 16.59 -1.77 -7.75
N TYR A 64 17.18 -2.47 -6.78
CA TYR A 64 16.90 -3.89 -6.52
C TYR A 64 15.67 -4.05 -5.61
N GLU A 65 14.73 -4.91 -6.01
CA GLU A 65 13.53 -5.22 -5.22
C GLU A 65 13.89 -5.75 -3.83
N GLN A 66 14.96 -6.54 -3.73
CA GLN A 66 15.46 -7.12 -2.48
C GLN A 66 15.85 -6.05 -1.45
N ARG A 67 16.33 -4.89 -1.91
CA ARG A 67 16.77 -3.79 -1.05
C ARG A 67 15.65 -2.81 -0.69
N TYR A 68 14.47 -2.95 -1.29
CA TYR A 68 13.40 -1.97 -1.11
C TYR A 68 12.99 -1.78 0.35
N ASN A 69 12.85 -2.88 1.10
CA ASN A 69 12.49 -2.77 2.50
C ASN A 69 13.60 -2.09 3.31
N GLU A 70 14.88 -2.40 3.05
CA GLU A 70 16.02 -1.74 3.71
C GLU A 70 15.95 -0.22 3.52
N VAL A 71 15.74 0.22 2.27
CA VAL A 71 15.64 1.64 1.92
C VAL A 71 14.44 2.31 2.59
N ILE A 72 13.29 1.63 2.73
CA ILE A 72 12.15 2.17 3.49
C ILE A 72 12.52 2.36 4.97
N LYS A 73 13.17 1.38 5.60
CA LYS A 73 13.56 1.47 7.01
C LYS A 73 14.52 2.64 7.23
N GLU A 74 15.50 2.80 6.34
CA GLU A 74 16.43 3.93 6.35
C GLU A 74 15.69 5.27 6.19
N ALA A 75 14.78 5.37 5.22
CA ALA A 75 13.99 6.58 5.01
C ALA A 75 13.14 6.95 6.25
N PHE A 76 12.53 5.98 6.92
CA PHE A 76 11.80 6.21 8.17
C PHE A 76 12.72 6.69 9.29
N LYS A 77 13.89 6.06 9.43
CA LYS A 77 14.88 6.43 10.44
C LYS A 77 15.39 7.86 10.23
N LEU A 78 15.73 8.22 8.99
CA LEU A 78 16.18 9.58 8.63
C LEU A 78 15.09 10.63 8.83
N ALA A 79 13.82 10.24 8.67
CA ALA A 79 12.68 11.11 8.93
C ALA A 79 12.29 11.20 10.42
N GLY A 80 13.02 10.55 11.33
CA GLY A 80 12.71 10.54 12.77
C GLY A 80 11.42 9.80 13.11
N ILE A 81 11.00 8.83 12.28
CA ILE A 81 9.79 8.05 12.49
C ILE A 81 10.16 6.78 13.27
N ASP A 82 10.38 6.94 14.58
CA ASP A 82 10.97 5.93 15.46
C ASP A 82 10.10 5.50 16.64
N ARG A 83 8.84 5.97 16.71
CA ARG A 83 7.89 5.58 17.77
C ARG A 83 7.88 4.06 17.99
N MET A 84 7.91 3.64 19.25
CA MET A 84 7.88 2.22 19.60
C MET A 84 6.53 1.61 19.23
N VAL A 85 6.58 0.40 18.67
CA VAL A 85 5.40 -0.40 18.36
C VAL A 85 5.57 -1.81 18.89
N THR A 86 4.46 -2.36 19.36
CA THR A 86 4.34 -3.75 19.73
C THR A 86 4.01 -4.57 18.49
N ILE A 87 4.80 -5.62 18.23
CA ILE A 87 4.54 -6.60 17.17
C ILE A 87 4.66 -8.01 17.74
N LEU A 88 4.09 -8.99 17.04
CA LEU A 88 4.40 -10.39 17.28
C LEU A 88 5.65 -10.77 16.51
N ASP A 89 6.62 -11.38 17.18
CA ASP A 89 7.76 -11.97 16.50
C ASP A 89 7.29 -13.16 15.65
N PRO A 90 7.53 -13.17 14.32
CA PRO A 90 7.03 -14.25 13.46
C PRO A 90 7.71 -15.61 13.71
N LEU A 91 8.85 -15.65 14.39
CA LEU A 91 9.57 -16.88 14.72
C LEU A 91 9.10 -17.46 16.06
N THR A 92 8.96 -16.62 17.08
CA THR A 92 8.62 -17.08 18.43
C THR A 92 7.15 -16.93 18.79
N ASN A 93 6.39 -16.12 18.05
CA ASN A 93 5.05 -15.63 18.39
C ASN A 93 4.97 -14.84 19.71
N ASP A 94 6.10 -14.40 20.26
CA ASP A 94 6.12 -13.55 21.44
C ASP A 94 5.88 -12.08 21.09
N GLU A 95 5.38 -11.36 22.09
CA GLU A 95 5.32 -9.90 22.01
C GLU A 95 6.74 -9.31 22.03
N VAL A 96 7.08 -8.51 21.02
CA VAL A 96 8.31 -7.73 20.98
C VAL A 96 8.03 -6.27 20.65
N LYS A 97 8.77 -5.37 21.30
CA LYS A 97 8.69 -3.93 21.06
C LYS A 97 9.85 -3.49 20.17
N LYS A 98 9.53 -2.88 19.03
CA LYS A 98 10.53 -2.36 18.08
C LYS A 98 10.19 -0.94 17.64
N PRO A 99 11.17 -0.09 17.30
CA PRO A 99 10.91 1.17 16.63
C PRO A 99 10.14 0.95 15.32
N LEU A 100 9.24 1.87 14.96
CA LEU A 100 8.41 1.72 13.76
C LEU A 100 9.24 1.52 12.49
N TYR A 101 10.38 2.21 12.38
CA TYR A 101 11.26 2.08 11.22
C TYR A 101 11.79 0.65 11.04
N GLU A 102 11.95 -0.16 12.10
CA GLU A 102 12.48 -1.53 11.97
C GLU A 102 11.49 -2.50 11.34
N VAL A 103 10.21 -2.21 11.50
CA VAL A 103 9.11 -3.06 11.02
C VAL A 103 8.47 -2.50 9.74
N ALA A 104 8.93 -1.33 9.28
CA ALA A 104 8.50 -0.73 8.03
C ALA A 104 8.80 -1.65 6.83
N SER A 105 7.83 -1.76 5.92
CA SER A 105 7.89 -2.66 4.76
C SER A 105 6.95 -2.23 3.64
N SER A 106 7.18 -2.76 2.44
CA SER A 106 6.25 -2.60 1.31
C SER A 106 4.83 -3.11 1.64
N HIS A 107 4.74 -4.19 2.42
CA HIS A 107 3.46 -4.72 2.86
C HIS A 107 2.75 -3.76 3.81
N MET A 108 3.47 -3.12 4.75
CA MET A 108 2.92 -2.06 5.60
C MET A 108 2.37 -0.91 4.75
N ALA A 109 3.12 -0.44 3.74
CA ALA A 109 2.65 0.62 2.85
C ALA A 109 1.33 0.26 2.14
N ARG A 110 1.22 -0.98 1.65
CA ARG A 110 -0.03 -1.49 1.05
C ARG A 110 -1.18 -1.55 2.07
N ARG A 111 -0.94 -2.06 3.29
CA ARG A 111 -1.96 -2.12 4.35
C ARG A 111 -2.43 -0.73 4.76
N THR A 112 -1.51 0.21 4.95
CA THR A 112 -1.81 1.60 5.30
C THR A 112 -2.62 2.28 4.19
N PHE A 113 -2.26 2.07 2.92
CA PHE A 113 -3.04 2.60 1.80
C PHE A 113 -4.49 2.10 1.81
N ILE A 114 -4.69 0.80 1.97
CA ILE A 114 -6.02 0.18 2.01
C ILE A 114 -6.82 0.68 3.21
N GLY A 115 -6.22 0.66 4.40
CA GLY A 115 -6.86 1.14 5.63
C GLY A 115 -7.27 2.62 5.54
N ASN A 116 -6.41 3.48 5.01
CA ASN A 116 -6.72 4.91 4.84
C ASN A 116 -7.88 5.16 3.87
N ILE A 117 -7.97 4.39 2.79
CA ILE A 117 -9.11 4.50 1.86
C ILE A 117 -10.38 3.97 2.52
N TYR A 118 -10.28 2.84 3.22
CA TYR A 118 -11.42 2.26 3.93
C TYR A 118 -12.01 3.21 4.96
N LYS A 119 -11.17 3.89 5.77
CA LYS A 119 -11.61 4.93 6.72
C LYS A 119 -12.44 6.04 6.06
N LYS A 120 -12.11 6.42 4.82
CA LYS A 120 -12.77 7.52 4.10
C LYS A 120 -14.05 7.11 3.39
N VAL A 121 -14.03 5.97 2.71
CA VAL A 121 -15.14 5.56 1.81
C VAL A 121 -16.10 4.61 2.52
N LYS A 122 -15.65 3.86 3.54
CA LYS A 122 -16.38 2.83 4.30
C LYS A 122 -17.07 1.74 3.43
N ASP A 123 -16.96 1.79 2.10
CA ASP A 123 -17.45 0.79 1.13
C ASP A 123 -16.35 -0.23 0.76
N PRO A 124 -16.49 -1.50 1.16
CA PRO A 124 -15.55 -2.57 0.83
C PRO A 124 -15.34 -2.81 -0.67
N ASN A 125 -16.36 -2.58 -1.50
CA ASN A 125 -16.31 -2.89 -2.93
C ASN A 125 -15.41 -1.91 -3.68
N LEU A 126 -15.52 -0.63 -3.34
CA LEU A 126 -14.68 0.42 -3.92
C LEU A 126 -13.20 0.26 -3.52
N VAL A 127 -12.92 -0.11 -2.26
CA VAL A 127 -11.55 -0.35 -1.81
C VAL A 127 -10.97 -1.64 -2.42
N GLY A 128 -11.80 -2.66 -2.64
CA GLY A 128 -11.44 -3.88 -3.36
C GLY A 128 -10.93 -3.62 -4.78
N ALA A 129 -11.69 -2.82 -5.55
CA ALA A 129 -11.35 -2.43 -6.91
C ALA A 129 -10.00 -1.68 -7.01
N LEU A 130 -9.73 -0.75 -6.10
CA LEU A 130 -8.47 0.02 -6.08
C LEU A 130 -7.26 -0.79 -5.64
N SER A 131 -7.46 -1.82 -4.81
CA SER A 131 -6.36 -2.61 -4.24
C SER A 131 -6.10 -3.93 -4.97
N GLY A 132 -6.97 -4.31 -5.91
CA GLY A 132 -6.92 -5.57 -6.65
C GLY A 132 -7.16 -6.79 -5.76
N HIS A 133 -8.05 -6.67 -4.76
CA HIS A 133 -8.53 -7.81 -3.99
C HIS A 133 -9.82 -8.35 -4.59
N LYS A 134 -10.01 -9.67 -4.50
CA LYS A 134 -11.28 -10.29 -4.85
C LYS A 134 -12.35 -9.82 -3.87
N GLU A 135 -13.53 -9.48 -4.41
CA GLU A 135 -14.73 -9.15 -3.64
C GLU A 135 -15.02 -10.24 -2.58
N GLY A 136 -15.39 -9.83 -1.38
CA GLY A 136 -15.69 -10.76 -0.27
C GLY A 136 -14.49 -11.54 0.30
N SER A 137 -13.24 -11.26 -0.11
CA SER A 137 -12.09 -12.03 0.39
C SER A 137 -11.87 -11.87 1.91
N LYS A 138 -11.54 -12.97 2.59
CA LYS A 138 -11.11 -12.97 4.02
C LYS A 138 -9.89 -12.08 4.28
N ALA A 139 -9.09 -11.75 3.26
CA ALA A 139 -7.99 -10.80 3.39
C ALA A 139 -8.47 -9.37 3.69
N PHE A 140 -9.73 -9.07 3.34
CA PHE A 140 -10.35 -7.76 3.55
C PHE A 140 -11.05 -7.62 4.92
N SER A 141 -11.44 -8.73 5.55
CA SER A 141 -12.15 -8.69 6.83
C SER A 141 -11.32 -8.01 7.93
N ARG A 142 -9.99 -8.09 7.85
CA ARG A 142 -9.06 -7.42 8.79
C ARG A 142 -9.10 -5.89 8.76
N TYR A 143 -9.64 -5.29 7.70
CA TYR A 143 -9.85 -3.83 7.65
C TYR A 143 -11.26 -3.43 8.08
N ARG A 144 -12.18 -4.40 8.23
CA ARG A 144 -13.53 -4.20 8.77
C ARG A 144 -13.57 -4.21 10.29
N GLU A 145 -12.48 -4.62 10.95
CA GLU A 145 -12.37 -4.51 12.40
C GLU A 145 -12.47 -3.03 12.78
N ILE A 146 -13.43 -2.74 13.64
CA ILE A 146 -13.84 -1.39 13.98
C ILE A 146 -12.68 -0.72 14.73
N ASP A 147 -12.08 0.27 14.08
CA ASP A 147 -11.05 1.13 14.63
C ASP A 147 -11.59 1.88 15.87
N GLU A 148 -10.76 2.08 16.90
CA GLU A 148 -11.18 2.81 18.11
C GLU A 148 -11.66 4.24 17.80
N ASP A 149 -11.05 4.88 16.79
CA ASP A 149 -11.51 6.18 16.31
C ASP A 149 -12.89 6.10 15.65
N MET A 150 -13.20 5.00 14.94
CA MET A 150 -14.55 4.77 14.40
C MET A 150 -15.57 4.47 15.50
N LYS A 151 -15.18 3.77 16.57
CA LYS A 151 -16.05 3.56 17.74
C LYS A 151 -16.36 4.88 18.43
N LYS A 152 -15.35 5.73 18.62
CA LYS A 152 -15.52 7.09 19.18
C LYS A 152 -16.42 7.95 18.29
N GLU A 153 -16.22 7.95 16.97
CA GLU A 153 -17.13 8.63 16.03
C GLU A 153 -18.57 8.14 16.15
N LEU A 154 -18.80 6.83 16.25
CA LEU A 154 -20.13 6.24 16.36
C LEU A 154 -20.84 6.59 17.68
N VAL A 155 -20.09 6.65 18.80
CA VAL A 155 -20.65 7.08 20.08
C VAL A 155 -21.03 8.56 20.03
N ASN A 156 -20.19 9.41 19.43
CA ASN A 156 -20.47 10.84 19.28
C ASN A 156 -21.63 11.18 18.32
N LEU A 157 -22.11 10.21 17.52
CA LEU A 157 -23.27 10.37 16.64
C LEU A 157 -24.62 10.18 17.37
N LEU A 158 -24.58 9.71 18.63
CA LEU A 158 -25.77 9.47 19.46
C LEU A 158 -26.11 10.66 20.38
N ASP A 159 -25.24 11.67 20.41
CA ASP A 159 -25.46 12.98 21.04
C ASP A 159 -25.94 14.01 20.00
#